data_AF-A0A951Q285-F1
#
_entry.id   AF-A0A951Q285-F1
#
_cell.length_a   1.000
_cell.length_b   1.000
_cell.length_c   1.000
_cell.angle_alpha   90.00
_cell.angle_beta   90.00
_cell.angle_gamma   90.00
#
_symmetry.space_group_name_H-M   'P 1'
#
loop_
_entity.id
_entity.type
_entity.pdbx_description
1 polymer ?
#
loop_
_entity_poly.entity_id
_entity_poly.type
_entity_poly.pdbx_seq_one_letter_code
_entity_poly.pdbx_strand_id
1 'polypeptide(L)'
;MGEELYELPKGWVWTTIGEATECLDYQRVPVSKEERAKRLGNIPYYGANGLVDYIDDYIFDEPLVLVVEDETFVGREKPFSYKITGKTWVNNHAHILRSNGCVDIDYLNYSLWYYPFTPLTTGTTGRRKLTKSALISAPYVLPPLPEQYRIVAKIEELFTQLDAGVELLKKVKAKLKRYRQAVLKAAVEGNLTKEWREANQGELEPASVLLERILKQRREKWEAEQLAKMKAQGKTPKDDSWKLKYKEPVAPDTSDLPELPDGWVWVTMEMLIIKGPQNGIYLPKSDYGSGIPILRIDDFQDNFSRSSCELNLVRATTDDIERYSLSEDDLVINRVNSPSHLGKCLVVTDKHIPSLFESNMMRLHLSSFYKVLFAAYYLRSVIGKSRLISNAKWAVNQASINQTDVGNTTIPLLPIEEQQKVIEEVELCFSVLEEIEKTINVNLKRAEKLRQTILKQAFKGKLVPQDPNDEPAEKLLERIKAEKAKREADKKPKRQSTIKSKEPRKSKTTATQLELKLDD
;
A
#
# COMPACT_ATOMS: atom_id res chain seq x y z
N MET A 1 -13.00 34.86 -4.74
CA MET A 1 -13.17 34.12 -6.00
C MET A 1 -14.01 34.98 -6.92
N GLY A 2 -13.40 35.45 -8.01
CA GLY A 2 -14.11 35.86 -9.21
C GLY A 2 -14.02 34.72 -10.22
N GLU A 3 -14.73 33.62 -9.97
CA GLU A 3 -15.20 32.82 -11.10
C GLU A 3 -16.50 33.49 -11.53
N GLU A 4 -16.55 33.97 -12.77
CA GLU A 4 -17.79 34.41 -13.39
C GLU A 4 -18.85 33.34 -13.13
N LEU A 5 -19.98 33.73 -12.53
CA LEU A 5 -21.14 32.87 -12.38
C LEU A 5 -21.51 32.40 -13.79
N TYR A 6 -21.16 31.16 -14.13
CA TYR A 6 -21.47 30.61 -15.44
C TYR A 6 -22.99 30.53 -15.58
N GLU A 7 -23.45 30.66 -16.81
CA GLU A 7 -24.87 30.61 -17.12
C GLU A 7 -25.45 29.27 -16.66
N LEU A 8 -26.47 29.33 -15.80
CA LEU A 8 -27.12 28.15 -15.28
C LEU A 8 -28.14 27.62 -16.29
N PRO A 9 -28.37 26.29 -16.29
CA PRO A 9 -29.52 25.68 -16.95
C PRO A 9 -30.85 26.36 -16.60
N LYS A 10 -31.85 26.25 -17.48
CA LYS A 10 -33.17 26.83 -17.23
C LYS A 10 -33.79 26.16 -16.00
N GLY A 11 -34.32 26.96 -15.07
CA GLY A 11 -34.97 26.48 -13.85
C GLY A 11 -34.02 26.24 -12.66
N TRP A 12 -32.71 26.30 -12.88
CA TRP A 12 -31.69 26.26 -11.83
C TRP A 12 -31.47 27.65 -11.22
N VAL A 13 -31.04 27.71 -9.97
CA VAL A 13 -30.79 28.98 -9.27
C VAL A 13 -29.49 28.93 -8.46
N TRP A 14 -28.80 30.07 -8.40
CA TRP A 14 -27.70 30.28 -7.44
C TRP A 14 -28.29 30.63 -6.07
N THR A 15 -27.82 29.94 -5.05
CA THR A 15 -28.17 30.15 -3.64
C THR A 15 -26.94 29.88 -2.77
N THR A 16 -27.10 29.65 -1.48
CA THR A 16 -26.02 29.20 -0.59
C THR A 16 -26.37 27.85 0.04
N ILE A 17 -25.36 27.12 0.52
CA ILE A 17 -25.60 25.87 1.24
C ILE A 17 -26.52 26.11 2.43
N GLY A 18 -26.37 27.24 3.15
CA GLY A 18 -27.19 27.58 4.30
C GLY A 18 -28.65 27.93 3.97
N GLU A 19 -28.93 28.38 2.76
CA GLU A 19 -30.30 28.59 2.29
C GLU A 19 -30.96 27.28 1.83
N ALA A 20 -30.19 26.35 1.27
CA ALA A 20 -30.66 25.03 0.84
C ALA A 20 -30.74 23.98 1.97
N THR A 21 -30.15 24.25 3.15
CA THR A 21 -30.04 23.28 4.24
C THR A 21 -30.26 23.90 5.62
N GLU A 22 -30.42 23.07 6.64
CA GLU A 22 -30.32 23.46 8.05
C GLU A 22 -29.03 22.87 8.65
N CYS A 23 -28.17 23.74 9.20
CA CYS A 23 -26.94 23.31 9.86
C CYS A 23 -27.16 23.05 11.36
N LEU A 24 -27.01 21.79 11.78
CA LEU A 24 -27.31 21.29 13.13
C LEU A 24 -26.10 21.24 14.06
N ASP A 25 -25.01 21.91 13.72
CA ASP A 25 -23.77 21.91 14.51
C ASP A 25 -23.93 22.25 15.98
N TYR A 26 -25.00 22.98 16.34
CA TYR A 26 -25.34 23.36 17.72
C TYR A 26 -25.82 22.18 18.59
N GLN A 27 -26.18 21.04 17.97
CA GLN A 27 -26.60 19.83 18.67
C GLN A 27 -25.45 18.84 18.91
N ARG A 28 -24.23 19.14 18.41
CA ARG A 28 -23.06 18.26 18.55
C ARG A 28 -22.61 18.16 19.99
N VAL A 29 -22.32 16.93 20.44
CA VAL A 29 -21.75 16.67 21.75
C VAL A 29 -20.47 15.84 21.58
N PRO A 30 -19.26 16.42 21.74
CA PRO A 30 -18.03 15.65 21.63
C PRO A 30 -17.89 14.69 22.82
N VAL A 31 -17.36 13.50 22.56
CA VAL A 31 -17.11 12.45 23.57
C VAL A 31 -15.66 12.02 23.40
N SER A 32 -14.86 12.05 24.47
CA SER A 32 -13.44 11.67 24.40
C SER A 32 -13.28 10.17 24.16
N LYS A 33 -12.08 9.73 23.77
CA LYS A 33 -11.81 8.30 23.55
C LYS A 33 -12.01 7.48 24.83
N GLU A 34 -11.60 8.01 25.97
CA GLU A 34 -11.71 7.38 27.29
C GLU A 34 -13.16 7.26 27.73
N GLU A 35 -13.98 8.26 27.39
CA GLU A 35 -15.41 8.24 27.71
C GLU A 35 -16.19 7.30 26.79
N ARG A 36 -15.86 7.24 25.49
CA ARG A 36 -16.44 6.26 24.57
C ARG A 36 -16.19 4.82 25.04
N ALA A 37 -15.01 4.54 25.59
CA ALA A 37 -14.69 3.22 26.14
C ALA A 37 -15.58 2.81 27.33
N LYS A 38 -16.24 3.76 28.00
CA LYS A 38 -17.18 3.50 29.11
C LYS A 38 -18.64 3.46 28.67
N ARG A 39 -18.93 3.96 27.47
CA ARG A 39 -20.27 4.12 26.90
C ARG A 39 -20.52 3.09 25.79
N LEU A 40 -20.07 1.85 25.98
CA LEU A 40 -20.13 0.83 24.94
C LEU A 40 -21.59 0.51 24.56
N GLY A 41 -21.87 0.50 23.27
CA GLY A 41 -23.19 0.17 22.74
C GLY A 41 -23.16 -0.11 21.24
N ASN A 42 -24.31 0.02 20.60
CA ASN A 42 -24.50 -0.28 19.17
C ASN A 42 -24.85 0.95 18.32
N ILE A 43 -24.83 2.15 18.89
CA ILE A 43 -25.10 3.39 18.15
C ILE A 43 -23.81 3.88 17.47
N PRO A 44 -23.80 4.10 16.15
CA PRO A 44 -22.62 4.58 15.46
C PRO A 44 -22.24 6.01 15.86
N TYR A 45 -20.97 6.19 16.22
CA TYR A 45 -20.33 7.45 16.54
C TYR A 45 -19.48 7.93 15.35
N TYR A 46 -19.87 9.03 14.73
CA TYR A 46 -19.29 9.57 13.50
C TYR A 46 -18.34 10.75 13.75
N GLY A 47 -17.31 10.85 12.91
CA GLY A 47 -16.37 11.97 12.87
C GLY A 47 -16.16 12.53 11.46
N ALA A 48 -15.11 13.30 11.23
CA ALA A 48 -14.87 13.95 9.93
C ALA A 48 -14.83 12.97 8.73
N ASN A 49 -14.34 11.75 8.94
CA ASN A 49 -14.04 10.78 7.87
C ASN A 49 -14.90 9.51 7.89
N GLY A 50 -16.04 9.54 8.57
CA GLY A 50 -16.95 8.39 8.67
C GLY A 50 -17.11 7.88 10.09
N LEU A 51 -17.49 6.60 10.21
CA LEU A 51 -17.68 5.90 11.48
C LEU A 51 -16.35 5.82 12.24
N VAL A 52 -16.36 6.23 13.50
CA VAL A 52 -15.20 6.24 14.39
C VAL A 52 -15.32 5.15 15.47
N ASP A 53 -16.51 4.95 16.03
CA ASP A 53 -16.74 4.02 17.15
C ASP A 53 -18.24 3.66 17.27
N TYR A 54 -18.59 2.87 18.28
CA TYR A 54 -19.97 2.64 18.69
C TYR A 54 -20.19 3.01 20.16
N ILE A 55 -21.34 3.61 20.48
CA ILE A 55 -21.70 4.03 21.83
C ILE A 55 -23.14 3.65 22.21
N ASP A 56 -23.50 3.90 23.47
CA ASP A 56 -24.75 3.49 24.14
C ASP A 56 -25.99 4.35 23.87
N ASP A 57 -25.84 5.52 23.24
CA ASP A 57 -26.93 6.50 23.05
C ASP A 57 -26.78 7.29 21.74
N TYR A 58 -27.80 8.05 21.36
CA TYR A 58 -27.87 8.80 20.09
C TYR A 58 -28.32 10.26 20.27
N ILE A 59 -27.94 11.12 19.32
CA ILE A 59 -28.41 12.52 19.23
C ILE A 59 -29.43 12.67 18.11
N PHE A 60 -29.21 11.98 16.99
CA PHE A 60 -30.04 12.09 15.79
C PHE A 60 -30.65 10.75 15.44
N ASP A 61 -31.86 10.76 14.88
CA ASP A 61 -32.53 9.59 14.31
C ASP A 61 -33.20 9.97 12.98
N GLU A 62 -32.38 10.42 12.04
CA GLU A 62 -32.85 10.94 10.75
C GLU A 62 -31.73 10.91 9.69
N PRO A 63 -32.05 11.04 8.40
CA PRO A 63 -31.06 11.21 7.35
C PRO A 63 -30.33 12.56 7.45
N LEU A 64 -28.99 12.54 7.49
CA LEU A 64 -28.14 13.74 7.55
C LEU A 64 -26.96 13.61 6.60
N VAL A 65 -26.44 14.75 6.13
CA VAL A 65 -25.17 14.83 5.41
C VAL A 65 -24.12 15.42 6.33
N LEU A 66 -23.04 14.68 6.55
CA LEU A 66 -21.90 15.13 7.32
C LEU A 66 -20.85 15.71 6.37
N VAL A 67 -20.32 16.89 6.68
CA VAL A 67 -19.25 17.55 5.92
C VAL A 67 -18.03 17.73 6.81
N VAL A 68 -16.85 17.45 6.28
CA VAL A 68 -15.58 17.59 7.00
C VAL A 68 -15.38 19.02 7.54
N GLU A 69 -15.10 19.17 8.85
CA GLU A 69 -14.76 20.45 9.49
C GLU A 69 -13.22 20.64 9.61
N ASP A 70 -12.53 19.71 10.28
CA ASP A 70 -11.13 19.87 10.71
C ASP A 70 -10.25 18.65 10.33
N GLU A 71 -9.78 18.59 9.08
CA GLU A 71 -9.01 17.44 8.54
C GLU A 71 -8.07 17.85 7.38
N THR A 72 -7.53 16.86 6.68
CA THR A 72 -6.82 17.07 5.42
C THR A 72 -7.78 17.52 4.30
N PHE A 73 -7.62 18.77 3.84
CA PHE A 73 -8.30 19.34 2.67
C PHE A 73 -7.43 19.36 1.41
N VAL A 74 -6.14 19.72 1.53
CA VAL A 74 -5.22 19.79 0.39
C VAL A 74 -4.74 18.38 0.04
N GLY A 75 -4.85 17.98 -1.23
CA GLY A 75 -4.49 16.63 -1.68
C GLY A 75 -5.48 15.55 -1.22
N ARG A 76 -6.67 15.93 -0.75
CA ARG A 76 -7.70 14.98 -0.31
C ARG A 76 -8.29 14.22 -1.51
N GLU A 77 -8.22 12.90 -1.47
CA GLU A 77 -8.85 12.02 -2.46
C GLU A 77 -10.26 11.56 -2.04
N LYS A 78 -10.51 11.50 -0.71
CA LYS A 78 -11.81 11.12 -0.15
C LYS A 78 -12.84 12.24 -0.37
N PRO A 79 -14.13 11.89 -0.53
CA PRO A 79 -15.20 12.87 -0.49
C PRO A 79 -15.15 13.78 0.75
N PHE A 80 -15.57 15.03 0.60
CA PHE A 80 -15.72 15.98 1.71
C PHE A 80 -17.00 15.74 2.53
N SER A 81 -17.94 14.97 2.00
CA SER A 81 -19.19 14.66 2.67
C SER A 81 -19.60 13.20 2.54
N TYR A 82 -20.45 12.75 3.45
CA TYR A 82 -21.09 11.44 3.41
C TYR A 82 -22.45 11.48 4.10
N LYS A 83 -23.37 10.62 3.66
CA LYS A 83 -24.72 10.49 4.22
C LYS A 83 -24.72 9.50 5.40
N ILE A 84 -25.47 9.83 6.44
CA ILE A 84 -25.79 8.95 7.58
C ILE A 84 -27.31 8.87 7.77
N THR A 85 -27.79 7.78 8.37
CA THR A 85 -29.23 7.56 8.60
C THR A 85 -29.45 6.79 9.90
N GLY A 86 -30.62 6.99 10.51
CA GLY A 86 -31.03 6.30 11.73
C GLY A 86 -30.38 6.88 12.99
N LYS A 87 -30.41 6.11 14.08
CA LYS A 87 -29.83 6.51 15.37
C LYS A 87 -28.32 6.70 15.25
N THR A 88 -27.85 7.92 15.47
CA THR A 88 -26.43 8.29 15.30
C THR A 88 -25.99 9.31 16.34
N TRP A 89 -24.68 9.32 16.59
CA TRP A 89 -24.00 10.35 17.37
C TRP A 89 -22.89 10.96 16.53
N VAL A 90 -22.78 12.29 16.51
CA VAL A 90 -21.81 12.99 15.65
C VAL A 90 -20.89 13.88 16.49
N ASN A 91 -19.59 13.80 16.25
CA ASN A 91 -18.58 14.59 16.94
C ASN A 91 -18.45 16.03 16.39
N ASN A 92 -17.56 16.82 16.99
CA ASN A 92 -17.30 18.22 16.62
C ASN A 92 -16.38 18.43 15.40
N HIS A 93 -15.89 17.37 14.77
CA HIS A 93 -15.02 17.43 13.58
C HIS A 93 -15.78 17.27 12.27
N ALA A 94 -17.11 17.13 12.32
CA ALA A 94 -17.98 17.13 11.15
C ALA A 94 -19.11 18.15 11.32
N HIS A 95 -19.36 18.96 10.29
CA HIS A 95 -20.57 19.74 10.16
C HIS A 95 -21.76 18.83 9.85
N ILE A 96 -22.94 19.20 10.32
CA ILE A 96 -24.17 18.43 10.16
C ILE A 96 -25.16 19.24 9.34
N LEU A 97 -25.52 18.74 8.16
CA LEU A 97 -26.50 19.35 7.28
C LEU A 97 -27.75 18.46 7.19
N ARG A 98 -28.90 19.06 7.46
CA ARG A 98 -30.23 18.51 7.21
C ARG A 98 -30.81 19.17 5.96
N SER A 99 -31.45 18.38 5.09
CA SER A 99 -32.25 18.96 3.99
C SER A 99 -33.44 19.75 4.55
N ASN A 100 -33.71 20.91 3.98
CA ASN A 100 -34.89 21.71 4.32
C ASN A 100 -36.12 21.41 3.42
N GLY A 101 -36.02 20.42 2.53
CA GLY A 101 -37.04 20.04 1.55
C GLY A 101 -36.87 20.63 0.15
N CYS A 102 -36.02 21.66 -0.06
CA CYS A 102 -35.73 22.15 -1.42
C CYS A 102 -34.63 21.35 -2.12
N VAL A 103 -33.85 20.61 -1.32
CA VAL A 103 -32.74 19.79 -1.80
C VAL A 103 -32.95 18.33 -1.39
N ASP A 104 -32.86 17.41 -2.33
CA ASP A 104 -32.79 15.99 -2.03
C ASP A 104 -31.50 15.68 -1.26
N ILE A 105 -31.57 14.78 -0.28
CA ILE A 105 -30.43 14.52 0.60
C ILE A 105 -29.28 13.79 -0.10
N ASP A 106 -29.59 12.95 -1.09
CA ASP A 106 -28.57 12.26 -1.89
C ASP A 106 -27.95 13.21 -2.90
N TYR A 107 -28.74 14.08 -3.52
CA TYR A 107 -28.24 15.17 -4.34
C TYR A 107 -27.30 16.09 -3.53
N LEU A 108 -27.72 16.49 -2.33
CA LEU A 108 -26.90 17.27 -1.40
C LEU A 108 -25.58 16.55 -1.14
N ASN A 109 -25.62 15.28 -0.74
CA ASN A 109 -24.42 14.51 -0.46
C ASN A 109 -23.45 14.47 -1.66
N TYR A 110 -23.93 14.07 -2.84
CA TYR A 110 -23.09 13.99 -4.05
C TYR A 110 -22.55 15.35 -4.48
N SER A 111 -23.36 16.41 -4.37
CA SER A 111 -22.95 17.77 -4.74
C SER A 111 -21.81 18.31 -3.87
N LEU A 112 -21.70 17.81 -2.64
CA LEU A 112 -20.68 18.21 -1.68
C LEU A 112 -19.43 17.32 -1.69
N TRP A 113 -19.45 16.15 -2.33
CA TRP A 113 -18.31 15.21 -2.34
C TRP A 113 -16.98 15.84 -2.78
N TYR A 114 -17.01 16.64 -3.84
CA TYR A 114 -15.83 17.31 -4.40
C TYR A 114 -16.06 18.80 -4.58
N TYR A 115 -16.93 19.37 -3.75
CA TYR A 115 -17.13 20.81 -3.71
C TYR A 115 -15.79 21.49 -3.39
N PRO A 116 -15.45 22.63 -4.03
CA PRO A 116 -14.18 23.32 -3.81
C PRO A 116 -14.18 24.03 -2.46
N PHE A 117 -14.14 23.26 -1.36
CA PHE A 117 -14.05 23.80 0.00
C PHE A 117 -12.65 24.32 0.33
N THR A 118 -11.60 23.80 -0.32
CA THR A 118 -10.20 24.16 -0.03
C THR A 118 -9.94 25.67 -0.01
N PRO A 119 -10.44 26.49 -0.96
CA PRO A 119 -10.31 27.95 -0.91
C PRO A 119 -11.10 28.63 0.22
N LEU A 120 -12.08 27.95 0.82
CA LEU A 120 -12.94 28.45 1.91
C LEU A 120 -12.39 28.11 3.31
N THR A 121 -11.33 27.29 3.38
CA THR A 121 -10.72 26.89 4.65
C THR A 121 -9.68 27.89 5.16
N THR A 122 -9.49 27.92 6.48
CA THR A 122 -8.44 28.70 7.16
C THR A 122 -7.38 27.77 7.75
N GLY A 123 -6.16 28.26 8.00
CA GLY A 123 -5.07 27.48 8.62
C GLY A 123 -3.95 27.05 7.65
N THR A 124 -2.95 26.34 8.19
CA THR A 124 -1.77 25.86 7.44
C THR A 124 -2.06 24.54 6.72
N THR A 125 -1.25 24.19 5.71
CA THR A 125 -1.48 23.08 4.76
C THR A 125 -1.92 21.75 5.39
N GLY A 126 -1.44 21.41 6.59
CA GLY A 126 -1.78 20.14 7.28
C GLY A 126 -2.90 20.22 8.32
N ARG A 127 -3.42 21.41 8.65
CA ARG A 127 -4.49 21.63 9.65
C ARG A 127 -5.40 22.75 9.19
N ARG A 128 -6.14 22.49 8.11
CA ARG A 128 -7.13 23.41 7.57
C ARG A 128 -8.49 23.16 8.22
N LYS A 129 -9.22 24.24 8.45
CA LYS A 129 -10.54 24.26 9.07
C LYS A 129 -11.55 24.89 8.12
N LEU A 130 -12.63 24.17 7.82
CA LEU A 130 -13.84 24.76 7.25
C LEU A 130 -14.68 25.28 8.41
N THR A 131 -14.96 26.58 8.46
CA THR A 131 -15.84 27.11 9.53
C THR A 131 -17.30 26.93 9.14
N LYS A 132 -18.20 26.80 10.13
CA LYS A 132 -19.65 26.79 9.88
C LYS A 132 -20.07 27.99 9.03
N SER A 133 -19.55 29.19 9.33
CA SER A 133 -19.87 30.41 8.59
C SER A 133 -19.46 30.32 7.11
N ALA A 134 -18.26 29.79 6.85
CA ALA A 134 -17.77 29.58 5.49
C ALA A 134 -18.59 28.51 4.74
N LEU A 135 -18.96 27.42 5.41
CA LEU A 135 -19.80 26.36 4.84
C LEU A 135 -21.17 26.91 4.44
N ILE A 136 -21.90 27.56 5.36
CA ILE A 136 -23.27 28.01 5.08
C ILE A 136 -23.33 29.15 4.07
N SER A 137 -22.26 29.94 3.94
CA SER A 137 -22.17 31.04 2.97
C SER A 137 -21.65 30.58 1.60
N ALA A 138 -21.22 29.33 1.47
CA ALA A 138 -20.64 28.81 0.24
C ALA A 138 -21.69 28.83 -0.89
N PRO A 139 -21.35 29.34 -2.10
CA PRO A 139 -22.27 29.36 -3.25
C PRO A 139 -22.74 27.97 -3.62
N TYR A 140 -24.03 27.81 -3.84
CA TYR A 140 -24.65 26.52 -4.14
C TYR A 140 -25.54 26.63 -5.36
N VAL A 141 -25.51 25.60 -6.20
CA VAL A 141 -26.34 25.52 -7.40
C VAL A 141 -27.48 24.55 -7.09
N LEU A 142 -28.71 25.08 -7.11
CA LEU A 142 -29.91 24.32 -6.79
C LEU A 142 -30.75 24.11 -8.07
N PRO A 143 -30.88 22.86 -8.55
CA PRO A 143 -31.78 22.54 -9.66
C PRO A 143 -33.19 22.22 -9.17
N PRO A 144 -34.19 22.17 -10.06
CA PRO A 144 -35.54 21.72 -9.71
C PRO A 144 -35.55 20.38 -8.98
N LEU A 145 -36.41 20.23 -7.98
CA LEU A 145 -36.44 19.02 -7.15
C LEU A 145 -36.66 17.72 -7.96
N PRO A 146 -37.57 17.68 -8.97
CA PRO A 146 -37.67 16.50 -9.84
C PRO A 146 -36.40 16.20 -10.63
N GLU A 147 -35.68 17.23 -11.08
CA GLU A 147 -34.38 17.08 -11.75
C GLU A 147 -33.31 16.54 -10.81
N GLN A 148 -33.30 16.94 -9.52
CA GLN A 148 -32.39 16.39 -8.52
C GLN A 148 -32.51 14.86 -8.43
N TYR A 149 -33.74 14.33 -8.36
CA TYR A 149 -33.97 12.89 -8.35
C TYR A 149 -33.47 12.20 -9.61
N ARG A 150 -33.69 12.81 -10.78
CA ARG A 150 -33.19 12.29 -12.07
C ARG A 150 -31.66 12.26 -12.11
N ILE A 151 -31.01 13.31 -11.60
CA ILE A 151 -29.55 13.38 -11.49
C ILE A 151 -29.02 12.28 -10.56
N VAL A 152 -29.59 12.14 -9.35
CA VAL A 152 -29.19 11.13 -8.38
C VAL A 152 -29.35 9.73 -8.96
N ALA A 153 -30.51 9.43 -9.55
CA ALA A 153 -30.77 8.13 -10.18
C ALA A 153 -29.72 7.82 -11.26
N LYS A 154 -29.35 8.82 -12.08
CA LYS A 154 -28.33 8.62 -13.13
C LYS A 154 -26.92 8.47 -12.57
N ILE A 155 -26.56 9.20 -11.52
CA ILE A 155 -25.28 9.04 -10.82
C ILE A 155 -25.17 7.62 -10.27
N GLU A 156 -26.18 7.15 -9.55
CA GLU A 156 -26.21 5.82 -8.93
C GLU A 156 -26.14 4.69 -9.97
N GLU A 157 -26.88 4.82 -11.08
CA GLU A 157 -26.82 3.88 -12.21
C GLU A 157 -25.39 3.77 -12.77
N LEU A 158 -24.76 4.91 -13.07
CA LEU A 158 -23.41 4.95 -13.64
C LEU A 158 -22.35 4.51 -12.64
N PHE A 159 -22.48 4.87 -11.37
CA PHE A 159 -21.55 4.46 -10.32
C PHE A 159 -21.65 2.97 -10.04
N THR A 160 -22.85 2.39 -10.03
CA THR A 160 -23.03 0.94 -9.91
C THR A 160 -22.31 0.19 -11.02
N GLN A 161 -22.45 0.63 -12.28
CA GLN A 161 -21.74 0.03 -13.41
C GLN A 161 -20.21 0.19 -13.28
N LEU A 162 -19.77 1.37 -12.88
CA LEU A 162 -18.36 1.69 -12.70
C LEU A 162 -17.71 0.83 -11.60
N ASP A 163 -18.40 0.69 -10.46
CA ASP A 163 -17.93 -0.09 -9.32
C ASP A 163 -17.89 -1.58 -9.63
N ALA A 164 -18.88 -2.10 -10.38
CA ALA A 164 -18.82 -3.46 -10.89
C ALA A 164 -17.59 -3.70 -11.79
N GLY A 165 -17.27 -2.75 -12.66
CA GLY A 165 -16.07 -2.79 -13.51
C GLY A 165 -14.77 -2.73 -12.70
N VAL A 166 -14.67 -1.83 -11.73
CA VAL A 166 -13.51 -1.71 -10.82
C VAL A 166 -13.29 -2.99 -10.01
N GLU A 167 -14.35 -3.57 -9.46
CA GLU A 167 -14.27 -4.82 -8.70
C GLU A 167 -13.86 -5.99 -9.59
N LEU A 168 -14.33 -6.05 -10.84
CA LEU A 168 -13.85 -7.05 -11.81
C LEU A 168 -12.35 -6.89 -12.08
N LEU A 169 -11.88 -5.66 -12.35
CA LEU A 169 -10.45 -5.38 -12.57
C LEU A 169 -9.58 -5.78 -11.38
N LYS A 170 -10.03 -5.50 -10.14
CA LYS A 170 -9.35 -5.93 -8.91
C LYS A 170 -9.28 -7.46 -8.79
N LYS A 171 -10.38 -8.16 -9.11
CA LYS A 171 -10.42 -9.64 -9.14
C LYS A 171 -9.45 -10.21 -10.17
N VAL A 172 -9.38 -9.64 -11.37
CA VAL A 172 -8.41 -10.06 -12.41
C VAL A 172 -6.98 -9.85 -11.91
N LYS A 173 -6.66 -8.69 -11.32
CA LYS A 173 -5.33 -8.43 -10.74
C LYS A 173 -4.93 -9.47 -9.70
N ALA A 174 -5.86 -9.88 -8.83
CA ALA A 174 -5.62 -10.95 -7.85
C ALA A 174 -5.40 -12.33 -8.50
N LYS A 175 -6.06 -12.61 -9.63
CA LYS A 175 -5.84 -13.84 -10.42
C LYS A 175 -4.47 -13.84 -11.09
N LEU A 176 -3.99 -12.70 -11.62
CA LEU A 176 -2.65 -12.59 -12.20
C LEU A 176 -1.56 -12.96 -11.20
N LYS A 177 -1.68 -12.53 -9.94
CA LYS A 177 -0.75 -12.92 -8.87
C LYS A 177 -0.68 -14.43 -8.67
N ARG A 178 -1.81 -15.12 -8.70
CA ARG A 178 -1.87 -16.59 -8.59
C ARG A 178 -1.28 -17.27 -9.81
N TYR A 179 -1.58 -16.74 -11.00
CA TYR A 179 -1.05 -17.27 -12.25
C TYR A 179 0.48 -17.13 -12.33
N ARG A 180 1.07 -16.01 -11.90
CA ARG A 180 2.53 -15.87 -11.77
C ARG A 180 3.15 -17.01 -10.95
N GLN A 181 2.54 -17.34 -9.80
CA GLN A 181 3.01 -18.44 -8.95
C GLN A 181 2.79 -19.81 -9.58
N ALA A 182 1.72 -20.00 -10.36
CA ALA A 182 1.50 -21.23 -11.12
C ALA A 182 2.54 -21.43 -12.24
N VAL A 183 2.92 -20.36 -12.95
CA VAL A 183 4.00 -20.38 -13.95
C VAL A 183 5.33 -20.76 -13.29
N LEU A 184 5.69 -20.11 -12.18
CA LEU A 184 6.91 -20.46 -11.45
C LEU A 184 6.89 -21.91 -10.96
N LYS A 185 5.76 -22.38 -10.43
CA LYS A 185 5.60 -23.79 -10.02
C LYS A 185 5.83 -24.73 -11.20
N ALA A 186 5.18 -24.48 -12.34
CA ALA A 186 5.34 -25.30 -13.54
C ALA A 186 6.78 -25.29 -14.07
N ALA A 187 7.47 -24.14 -13.98
CA ALA A 187 8.87 -24.02 -14.37
C ALA A 187 9.80 -24.86 -13.48
N VAL A 188 9.66 -24.75 -12.15
CA VAL A 188 10.58 -25.43 -11.20
C VAL A 188 10.30 -26.91 -11.01
N GLU A 189 9.12 -27.39 -11.38
CA GLU A 189 8.77 -28.81 -11.43
C GLU A 189 9.05 -29.41 -12.82
N GLY A 190 9.50 -28.59 -13.79
CA GLY A 190 9.83 -29.03 -15.13
C GLY A 190 8.63 -29.35 -16.03
N ASN A 191 7.43 -28.96 -15.61
CA ASN A 191 6.20 -29.11 -16.40
C ASN A 191 6.15 -28.11 -17.56
N LEU A 192 6.73 -26.92 -17.40
CA LEU A 192 6.69 -25.86 -18.40
C LEU A 192 7.46 -26.22 -19.68
N THR A 193 8.53 -27.01 -19.56
CA THR A 193 9.41 -27.42 -20.66
C THR A 193 9.31 -28.91 -20.97
N LYS A 194 8.30 -29.61 -20.46
CA LYS A 194 8.19 -31.08 -20.57
C LYS A 194 8.24 -31.56 -22.01
N GLU A 195 7.40 -31.03 -22.88
CA GLU A 195 7.34 -31.42 -24.30
C GLU A 195 8.67 -31.13 -25.02
N TRP A 196 9.28 -29.99 -24.72
CA TRP A 196 10.59 -29.64 -25.28
C TRP A 196 11.68 -30.61 -24.79
N ARG A 197 11.69 -30.98 -23.50
CA ARG A 197 12.64 -31.93 -22.93
C ARG A 197 12.51 -33.31 -23.59
N GLU A 198 11.28 -33.80 -23.76
CA GLU A 198 10.99 -35.07 -24.43
C GLU A 198 11.47 -35.06 -25.90
N ALA A 199 11.27 -33.95 -26.61
CA ALA A 199 11.71 -33.80 -28.01
C ALA A 199 13.24 -33.72 -28.18
N ASN A 200 13.99 -33.36 -27.12
CA ASN A 200 15.45 -33.24 -27.14
C ASN A 200 16.13 -34.35 -26.29
N GLN A 201 15.39 -35.41 -25.96
CA GLN A 201 15.89 -36.48 -25.11
C GLN A 201 17.08 -37.20 -25.78
N GLY A 202 18.16 -37.37 -25.04
CA GLY A 202 19.41 -38.00 -25.53
C GLY A 202 20.40 -37.03 -26.18
N GLU A 203 19.98 -35.81 -26.53
CA GLU A 203 20.89 -34.75 -27.02
C GLU A 203 21.38 -33.85 -25.87
N LEU A 204 20.64 -33.80 -24.77
CA LEU A 204 20.96 -32.99 -23.60
C LEU A 204 22.01 -33.67 -22.71
N GLU A 205 23.03 -32.90 -22.31
CA GLU A 205 23.96 -33.32 -21.27
C GLU A 205 23.19 -33.48 -19.93
N PRO A 206 23.26 -34.63 -19.25
CA PRO A 206 22.63 -34.80 -17.94
C PRO A 206 23.18 -33.81 -16.91
N ALA A 207 22.31 -33.30 -16.04
CA ALA A 207 22.68 -32.35 -14.99
C ALA A 207 23.73 -32.91 -14.00
N SER A 208 23.82 -34.24 -13.84
CA SER A 208 24.88 -34.88 -13.06
C SER A 208 26.28 -34.63 -13.62
N VAL A 209 26.44 -34.70 -14.95
CA VAL A 209 27.71 -34.41 -15.64
C VAL A 209 28.01 -32.91 -15.53
N LEU A 210 26.99 -32.07 -15.68
CA LEU A 210 27.13 -30.64 -15.47
C LEU A 210 27.62 -30.31 -14.05
N LEU A 211 27.07 -30.99 -13.04
CA LEU A 211 27.48 -30.82 -11.63
C LEU A 211 28.96 -31.12 -11.43
N GLU A 212 29.49 -32.19 -12.02
CA GLU A 212 30.91 -32.53 -11.94
C GLU A 212 31.80 -31.39 -12.45
N ARG A 213 31.40 -30.74 -13.57
CA ARG A 213 32.12 -29.58 -14.11
C ARG A 213 32.06 -28.38 -13.17
N ILE A 214 30.89 -28.12 -12.57
CA ILE A 214 30.71 -27.03 -11.59
C ILE A 214 31.62 -27.24 -10.38
N LEU A 215 31.62 -28.45 -9.80
CA LEU A 215 32.43 -28.78 -8.63
C LEU A 215 33.93 -28.69 -8.94
N LYS A 216 34.35 -29.13 -10.13
CA LYS A 216 35.73 -28.96 -10.61
C LYS A 216 36.11 -27.49 -10.73
N GLN A 217 35.29 -26.66 -11.39
CA GLN A 217 35.54 -25.22 -11.55
C GLN A 217 35.62 -24.51 -10.19
N ARG A 218 34.76 -24.88 -9.24
CA ARG A 218 34.77 -24.34 -7.88
C ARG A 218 36.09 -24.64 -7.17
N ARG A 219 36.56 -25.88 -7.25
CA ARG A 219 37.83 -26.32 -6.66
C ARG A 219 39.02 -25.58 -7.28
N GLU A 220 39.08 -25.50 -8.62
CA GLU A 220 40.13 -24.77 -9.35
C GLU A 220 40.17 -23.29 -8.98
N LYS A 221 39.00 -22.64 -8.84
CA LYS A 221 38.90 -21.25 -8.41
C LYS A 221 39.41 -21.06 -6.98
N TRP A 222 39.00 -21.93 -6.05
CA TRP A 222 39.49 -21.90 -4.68
C TRP A 222 41.01 -22.05 -4.63
N GLU A 223 41.56 -22.97 -5.41
CA GLU A 223 43.00 -23.18 -5.52
C GLU A 223 43.72 -21.91 -6.02
N ALA A 224 43.22 -21.28 -7.09
CA ALA A 224 43.76 -20.03 -7.60
C ALA A 224 43.72 -18.89 -6.57
N GLU A 225 42.63 -18.77 -5.81
CA GLU A 225 42.50 -17.76 -4.74
C GLU A 225 43.48 -17.99 -3.58
N GLN A 226 43.70 -19.24 -3.17
CA GLN A 226 44.70 -19.54 -2.14
C GLN A 226 46.11 -19.21 -2.62
N LEU A 227 46.45 -19.57 -3.87
CA LEU A 227 47.74 -19.24 -4.47
C LEU A 227 47.95 -17.71 -4.56
N ALA A 228 46.93 -16.96 -4.98
CA ALA A 228 46.98 -15.50 -5.01
C ALA A 228 47.21 -14.90 -3.61
N LYS A 229 46.51 -15.41 -2.58
CA LYS A 229 46.71 -15.00 -1.18
C LYS A 229 48.11 -15.31 -0.67
N MET A 230 48.63 -16.51 -0.94
CA MET A 230 49.99 -16.88 -0.55
C MET A 230 51.03 -15.98 -1.24
N LYS A 231 50.88 -15.74 -2.54
CA LYS A 231 51.75 -14.85 -3.31
C LYS A 231 51.72 -13.41 -2.76
N ALA A 232 50.54 -12.89 -2.44
CA ALA A 232 50.39 -11.56 -1.81
C ALA A 232 51.07 -11.47 -0.43
N GLN A 233 51.18 -12.60 0.29
CA GLN A 233 51.91 -12.72 1.55
C GLN A 233 53.41 -13.04 1.36
N GLY A 234 53.92 -13.07 0.12
CA GLY A 234 55.31 -13.44 -0.18
C GLY A 234 55.64 -14.91 0.07
N LYS A 235 54.64 -15.79 0.12
CA LYS A 235 54.80 -17.24 0.35
C LYS A 235 54.58 -18.03 -0.94
N THR A 236 55.38 -19.07 -1.13
CA THR A 236 55.17 -20.08 -2.19
C THR A 236 54.86 -21.42 -1.54
N PRO A 237 53.83 -22.17 -2.01
CA PRO A 237 53.57 -23.51 -1.49
C PRO A 237 54.79 -24.41 -1.70
N LYS A 238 55.16 -25.16 -0.66
CA LYS A 238 56.26 -26.15 -0.75
C LYS A 238 55.80 -27.47 -1.35
N ASP A 239 54.52 -27.78 -1.23
CA ASP A 239 53.84 -29.00 -1.68
C ASP A 239 52.34 -28.73 -1.88
N ASP A 240 51.56 -29.78 -2.15
CA ASP A 240 50.11 -29.73 -2.36
C ASP A 240 49.27 -29.99 -1.08
N SER A 241 49.89 -30.08 0.10
CA SER A 241 49.17 -30.35 1.36
C SER A 241 48.10 -29.30 1.68
N TRP A 242 48.28 -28.07 1.21
CA TRP A 242 47.30 -27.00 1.37
C TRP A 242 45.98 -27.29 0.64
N LYS A 243 45.99 -28.09 -0.43
CA LYS A 243 44.77 -28.50 -1.15
C LYS A 243 43.86 -29.37 -0.31
N LEU A 244 44.39 -30.10 0.70
CA LEU A 244 43.61 -30.88 1.66
C LEU A 244 42.70 -30.00 2.55
N LYS A 245 42.91 -28.68 2.57
CA LYS A 245 42.05 -27.74 3.30
C LYS A 245 40.76 -27.42 2.57
N TYR A 246 40.65 -27.79 1.29
CA TYR A 246 39.42 -27.62 0.54
C TYR A 246 38.35 -28.56 1.08
N LYS A 247 37.19 -27.99 1.42
CA LYS A 247 36.02 -28.74 1.85
C LYS A 247 35.07 -28.88 0.67
N GLU A 248 34.78 -30.13 0.32
CA GLU A 248 33.74 -30.39 -0.67
C GLU A 248 32.37 -29.98 -0.12
N PRO A 249 31.51 -29.36 -0.94
CA PRO A 249 30.17 -29.01 -0.54
C PRO A 249 29.34 -30.28 -0.31
N VAL A 250 28.39 -30.21 0.62
CA VAL A 250 27.59 -31.37 1.03
C VAL A 250 26.44 -31.58 0.04
N ALA A 251 26.23 -32.84 -0.36
CA ALA A 251 25.09 -33.23 -1.19
C ALA A 251 23.77 -33.05 -0.44
N PRO A 252 22.68 -32.69 -1.13
CA PRO A 252 21.39 -32.50 -0.47
C PRO A 252 20.86 -33.84 0.06
N ASP A 253 20.15 -33.78 1.18
CA ASP A 253 19.26 -34.87 1.57
C ASP A 253 18.03 -34.84 0.66
N THR A 254 17.82 -35.92 -0.11
CA THR A 254 16.74 -36.05 -1.09
C THR A 254 15.57 -36.88 -0.59
N SER A 255 15.61 -37.40 0.64
CA SER A 255 14.59 -38.32 1.18
C SER A 255 13.16 -37.76 1.17
N ASP A 256 13.01 -36.47 1.47
CA ASP A 256 11.72 -35.76 1.51
C ASP A 256 11.51 -34.84 0.28
N LEU A 257 12.33 -34.98 -0.76
CA LEU A 257 12.22 -34.17 -1.98
C LEU A 257 11.36 -34.86 -3.04
N PRO A 258 10.57 -34.11 -3.83
CA PRO A 258 9.80 -34.70 -4.92
C PRO A 258 10.75 -35.22 -6.00
N GLU A 259 10.23 -36.20 -6.76
CA GLU A 259 10.89 -36.68 -7.97
C GLU A 259 11.10 -35.53 -8.95
N LEU A 260 12.29 -35.50 -9.55
CA LEU A 260 12.62 -34.56 -10.60
C LEU A 260 12.43 -35.20 -11.98
N PRO A 261 12.23 -34.39 -13.02
CA PRO A 261 12.29 -34.88 -14.39
C PRO A 261 13.61 -35.59 -14.73
N ASP A 262 13.55 -36.49 -15.71
CA ASP A 262 14.72 -37.16 -16.23
C ASP A 262 15.80 -36.17 -16.67
N GLY A 263 17.05 -36.43 -16.27
CA GLY A 263 18.21 -35.59 -16.56
C GLY A 263 18.43 -34.44 -15.57
N TRP A 264 17.52 -34.20 -14.64
CA TRP A 264 17.70 -33.21 -13.56
C TRP A 264 18.29 -33.87 -12.31
N VAL A 265 18.97 -33.09 -11.46
CA VAL A 265 19.47 -33.56 -10.17
C VAL A 265 19.25 -32.54 -9.06
N TRP A 266 18.98 -33.00 -7.84
CA TRP A 266 18.97 -32.12 -6.67
C TRP A 266 20.38 -31.72 -6.27
N VAL A 267 20.59 -30.43 -5.98
CA VAL A 267 21.85 -29.90 -5.41
C VAL A 267 21.56 -28.95 -4.25
N THR A 268 22.59 -28.64 -3.46
CA THR A 268 22.54 -27.51 -2.51
C THR A 268 23.03 -26.23 -3.20
N MET A 269 22.56 -25.07 -2.77
CA MET A 269 23.08 -23.78 -3.26
C MET A 269 24.60 -23.68 -3.06
N GLU A 270 25.16 -24.25 -1.97
CA GLU A 270 26.60 -24.26 -1.71
C GLU A 270 27.42 -24.90 -2.85
N MET A 271 26.88 -25.94 -3.51
CA MET A 271 27.51 -26.58 -4.67
C MET A 271 27.63 -25.64 -5.87
N LEU A 272 26.70 -24.69 -6.00
CA LEU A 272 26.61 -23.76 -7.13
C LEU A 272 27.35 -22.43 -6.87
N ILE A 273 27.59 -22.08 -5.61
CA ILE A 273 28.18 -20.78 -5.23
C ILE A 273 29.70 -20.79 -5.47
N ILE A 274 30.16 -19.82 -6.28
CA ILE A 274 31.60 -19.58 -6.54
C ILE A 274 32.14 -18.34 -5.80
N LYS A 275 31.29 -17.53 -5.17
CA LYS A 275 31.67 -16.43 -4.26
C LYS A 275 30.51 -16.11 -3.32
N GLY A 276 30.80 -15.93 -2.02
CA GLY A 276 29.78 -15.71 -0.99
C GLY A 276 29.27 -17.03 -0.38
N PRO A 277 28.09 -17.04 0.28
CA PRO A 277 27.24 -15.88 0.58
C PRO A 277 27.95 -14.87 1.48
N GLN A 278 27.82 -13.58 1.20
CA GLN A 278 28.45 -12.49 1.97
C GLN A 278 27.38 -11.52 2.47
N ASN A 279 27.38 -11.22 3.77
CA ASN A 279 26.54 -10.17 4.34
C ASN A 279 26.97 -8.78 3.85
N GLY A 280 26.00 -7.89 3.65
CA GLY A 280 26.26 -6.50 3.26
C GLY A 280 26.85 -5.64 4.37
N ILE A 281 27.15 -4.39 4.02
CA ILE A 281 27.74 -3.41 4.92
C ILE A 281 26.67 -2.71 5.76
N TYR A 282 26.96 -2.50 7.05
CA TYR A 282 26.18 -1.59 7.90
C TYR A 282 26.83 -0.21 7.87
N LEU A 283 26.04 0.82 7.55
CA LEU A 283 26.47 2.21 7.58
C LEU A 283 25.52 3.04 8.45
N PRO A 284 26.03 3.90 9.35
CA PRO A 284 25.21 4.77 10.17
C PRO A 284 24.53 5.86 9.33
N LYS A 285 23.43 6.41 9.85
CA LYS A 285 22.65 7.47 9.18
C LYS A 285 23.50 8.70 8.77
N SER A 286 24.56 9.00 9.50
CA SER A 286 25.50 10.10 9.21
C SER A 286 26.20 9.95 7.85
N ASP A 287 26.30 8.74 7.32
CA ASP A 287 27.03 8.47 6.08
C ASP A 287 26.13 8.54 4.84
N TYR A 288 24.81 8.69 5.03
CA TYR A 288 23.85 8.81 3.94
C TYR A 288 23.76 10.24 3.39
N GLY A 289 23.50 10.35 2.09
CA GLY A 289 23.19 11.60 1.38
C GLY A 289 24.18 12.02 0.30
N SER A 290 25.35 11.38 0.24
CA SER A 290 26.36 11.63 -0.81
C SER A 290 27.26 10.42 -1.01
N GLY A 291 27.97 10.32 -2.14
CA GLY A 291 28.90 9.23 -2.43
C GLY A 291 28.33 8.21 -3.42
N ILE A 292 28.50 6.92 -3.12
CA ILE A 292 28.14 5.81 -4.01
C ILE A 292 26.74 5.28 -3.70
N PRO A 293 25.96 4.86 -4.72
CA PRO A 293 24.67 4.21 -4.53
C PRO A 293 24.73 2.97 -3.63
N ILE A 294 23.76 2.77 -2.73
CA ILE A 294 23.63 1.55 -1.94
C ILE A 294 22.23 0.94 -2.10
N LEU A 295 22.19 -0.32 -2.53
CA LEU A 295 20.98 -1.12 -2.60
C LEU A 295 20.53 -1.52 -1.20
N ARG A 296 19.23 -1.38 -0.92
CA ARG A 296 18.60 -1.75 0.36
C ARG A 296 17.35 -2.61 0.12
N ILE A 297 16.85 -3.18 1.21
CA ILE A 297 15.68 -4.08 1.25
C ILE A 297 14.39 -3.52 0.63
N ASP A 298 14.23 -2.20 0.55
CA ASP A 298 13.05 -1.52 0.00
C ASP A 298 13.21 -1.13 -1.47
N ASP A 299 14.41 -1.30 -2.02
CA ASP A 299 14.75 -0.91 -3.39
C ASP A 299 14.38 -2.00 -4.41
N PHE A 300 13.96 -3.18 -3.95
CA PHE A 300 13.43 -4.23 -4.82
C PHE A 300 12.33 -5.08 -4.18
N GLN A 301 11.52 -5.66 -5.04
CA GLN A 301 10.45 -6.63 -4.79
C GLN A 301 10.45 -7.64 -5.95
N ASP A 302 9.62 -8.69 -5.89
CA ASP A 302 9.64 -9.79 -6.87
C ASP A 302 9.57 -9.37 -8.35
N ASN A 303 8.92 -8.24 -8.66
CA ASN A 303 8.75 -7.69 -10.01
C ASN A 303 9.08 -6.18 -10.10
N PHE A 304 9.91 -5.68 -9.19
CA PHE A 304 10.30 -4.27 -9.18
C PHE A 304 11.71 -4.15 -8.62
N SER A 305 12.52 -3.31 -9.24
CA SER A 305 13.79 -2.87 -8.68
C SER A 305 14.07 -1.43 -9.09
N ARG A 306 14.77 -0.69 -8.23
CA ARG A 306 15.33 0.62 -8.57
C ARG A 306 16.63 0.48 -9.35
N SER A 307 16.88 1.42 -10.25
CA SER A 307 18.18 1.59 -10.88
C SER A 307 19.18 2.21 -9.91
N SER A 308 20.47 2.00 -10.15
CA SER A 308 21.57 2.56 -9.34
C SER A 308 21.41 4.08 -9.10
N CYS A 309 21.01 4.84 -10.13
CA CYS A 309 20.80 6.28 -10.05
C CYS A 309 19.61 6.73 -9.17
N GLU A 310 18.71 5.81 -8.81
CA GLU A 310 17.55 6.08 -7.96
C GLU A 310 17.78 5.68 -6.50
N LEU A 311 18.92 5.06 -6.18
CA LEU A 311 19.25 4.58 -4.85
C LEU A 311 19.73 5.72 -3.94
N ASN A 312 19.69 5.46 -2.64
CA ASN A 312 20.33 6.35 -1.68
C ASN A 312 21.85 6.32 -1.89
N LEU A 313 22.49 7.47 -1.72
CA LEU A 313 23.94 7.59 -1.75
C LEU A 313 24.53 7.46 -0.35
N VAL A 314 25.69 6.81 -0.26
CA VAL A 314 26.47 6.68 0.98
C VAL A 314 27.95 6.97 0.78
N ARG A 315 28.55 7.56 1.80
CA ARG A 315 30.00 7.70 1.92
C ARG A 315 30.57 6.35 2.35
N ALA A 316 31.54 5.85 1.59
CA ALA A 316 32.18 4.56 1.82
C ALA A 316 33.68 4.69 1.55
N THR A 317 34.49 3.93 2.27
CA THR A 317 35.94 3.90 2.04
C THR A 317 36.29 3.09 0.78
N THR A 318 37.52 3.20 0.29
CA THR A 318 37.99 2.38 -0.83
C THR A 318 37.88 0.87 -0.54
N ASP A 319 38.16 0.44 0.70
CA ASP A 319 38.01 -0.97 1.13
C ASP A 319 36.54 -1.42 1.10
N ASP A 320 35.63 -0.55 1.57
CA ASP A 320 34.18 -0.83 1.50
C ASP A 320 33.72 -1.00 0.05
N ILE A 321 34.20 -0.13 -0.84
CA ILE A 321 33.85 -0.19 -2.26
C ILE A 321 34.37 -1.49 -2.88
N GLU A 322 35.62 -1.85 -2.64
CA GLU A 322 36.20 -3.09 -3.16
C GLU A 322 35.44 -4.34 -2.66
N ARG A 323 35.05 -4.33 -1.39
CA ARG A 323 34.44 -5.50 -0.72
C ARG A 323 32.95 -5.66 -0.99
N TYR A 324 32.22 -4.56 -1.08
CA TYR A 324 30.75 -4.56 -1.11
C TYR A 324 30.14 -4.06 -2.42
N SER A 325 30.93 -3.73 -3.45
CA SER A 325 30.38 -3.43 -4.77
C SER A 325 29.67 -4.65 -5.36
N LEU A 326 28.48 -4.43 -5.89
CA LEU A 326 27.73 -5.40 -6.68
C LEU A 326 28.31 -5.50 -8.10
N SER A 327 28.17 -6.68 -8.70
CA SER A 327 28.57 -7.00 -10.06
C SER A 327 27.41 -7.67 -10.79
N GLU A 328 27.41 -7.60 -12.12
CA GLU A 328 26.43 -8.31 -12.94
C GLU A 328 26.42 -9.81 -12.60
N ASP A 329 25.23 -10.41 -12.65
CA ASP A 329 24.93 -11.79 -12.25
C ASP A 329 25.12 -12.12 -10.75
N ASP A 330 25.39 -11.14 -9.90
CA ASP A 330 25.22 -11.33 -8.46
C ASP A 330 23.74 -11.61 -8.12
N LEU A 331 23.50 -12.58 -7.23
CA LEU A 331 22.20 -12.78 -6.61
C LEU A 331 22.23 -12.16 -5.21
N VAL A 332 21.32 -11.22 -4.97
CA VAL A 332 21.13 -10.59 -3.65
C VAL A 332 19.89 -11.17 -3.00
N ILE A 333 19.97 -11.56 -1.73
CA ILE A 333 18.86 -12.15 -0.96
C ILE A 333 18.65 -11.38 0.35
N ASN A 334 17.41 -11.01 0.64
CA ASN A 334 17.03 -10.42 1.92
C ASN A 334 17.16 -11.46 3.05
N ARG A 335 18.06 -11.20 3.98
CA ARG A 335 18.36 -12.10 5.09
C ARG A 335 17.71 -11.73 6.41
N VAL A 336 17.34 -10.47 6.62
CA VAL A 336 16.77 -9.97 7.88
C VAL A 336 15.72 -8.92 7.56
N ASN A 337 14.45 -9.17 7.89
CA ASN A 337 13.34 -8.20 7.76
C ASN A 337 12.09 -8.76 8.46
N SER A 338 10.94 -8.10 8.32
CA SER A 338 9.64 -8.68 8.60
C SER A 338 9.44 -10.02 7.84
N PRO A 339 8.65 -10.96 8.41
CA PRO A 339 8.37 -12.26 7.81
C PRO A 339 8.00 -12.24 6.31
N SER A 340 7.26 -11.24 5.86
CA SER A 340 6.80 -11.13 4.46
C SER A 340 7.92 -10.74 3.48
N HIS A 341 9.01 -10.15 3.95
CA HIS A 341 10.16 -9.70 3.15
C HIS A 341 11.35 -10.64 3.18
N LEU A 342 11.39 -11.58 4.13
CA LEU A 342 12.46 -12.57 4.24
C LEU A 342 12.56 -13.44 2.97
N GLY A 343 13.79 -13.63 2.47
CA GLY A 343 14.08 -14.49 1.33
C GLY A 343 13.75 -13.90 -0.05
N LYS A 344 13.26 -12.65 -0.14
CA LYS A 344 13.16 -11.95 -1.43
C LYS A 344 14.53 -11.82 -2.06
N CYS A 345 14.62 -11.98 -3.37
CA CYS A 345 15.89 -11.94 -4.08
C CYS A 345 15.84 -11.06 -5.33
N LEU A 346 17.01 -10.58 -5.74
CA LEU A 346 17.24 -9.78 -6.93
C LEU A 346 18.45 -10.32 -7.70
N VAL A 347 18.30 -10.48 -9.02
CA VAL A 347 19.44 -10.66 -9.93
C VAL A 347 19.99 -9.28 -10.29
N VAL A 348 21.27 -9.07 -10.03
CA VAL A 348 21.97 -7.83 -10.37
C VAL A 348 22.26 -7.81 -11.86
N THR A 349 21.99 -6.66 -12.48
CA THR A 349 22.24 -6.37 -13.89
C THR A 349 22.93 -5.01 -13.99
N ASP A 350 23.31 -4.61 -15.20
CA ASP A 350 23.79 -3.26 -15.55
C ASP A 350 23.00 -2.11 -14.88
N LYS A 351 21.68 -2.22 -14.82
CA LYS A 351 20.76 -1.26 -14.19
C LYS A 351 21.09 -0.98 -12.72
N HIS A 352 21.66 -1.95 -12.02
CA HIS A 352 21.87 -1.91 -10.57
C HIS A 352 23.29 -1.48 -10.21
N ILE A 353 24.22 -1.41 -11.17
CA ILE A 353 25.62 -1.06 -10.95
C ILE A 353 25.93 0.37 -11.44
N PRO A 354 26.91 1.07 -10.84
CA PRO A 354 27.64 0.70 -9.62
C PRO A 354 26.75 0.86 -8.39
N SER A 355 26.83 -0.06 -7.44
CA SER A 355 26.22 0.13 -6.12
C SER A 355 26.84 -0.82 -5.09
N LEU A 356 26.76 -0.43 -3.81
CA LEU A 356 27.01 -1.30 -2.67
C LEU A 356 25.72 -2.03 -2.27
N PHE A 357 25.80 -2.99 -1.34
CA PHE A 357 24.62 -3.64 -0.77
C PHE A 357 24.63 -3.64 0.77
N GLU A 358 23.47 -3.38 1.35
CA GLU A 358 23.29 -3.16 2.79
C GLU A 358 23.21 -4.47 3.63
N SER A 359 23.51 -4.35 4.92
CA SER A 359 23.65 -5.44 5.91
C SER A 359 22.46 -6.39 6.09
N ASN A 360 21.25 -5.97 5.74
CA ASN A 360 20.05 -6.82 5.80
C ASN A 360 19.94 -7.80 4.61
N MET A 361 20.95 -7.82 3.74
CA MET A 361 21.01 -8.69 2.56
C MET A 361 22.30 -9.51 2.51
N MET A 362 22.27 -10.57 1.72
CA MET A 362 23.44 -11.35 1.33
C MET A 362 23.62 -11.31 -0.17
N ARG A 363 24.87 -11.16 -0.61
CA ARG A 363 25.28 -11.38 -1.99
C ARG A 363 25.85 -12.78 -2.14
N LEU A 364 25.51 -13.46 -3.22
CA LEU A 364 26.20 -14.65 -3.71
C LEU A 364 26.38 -14.59 -5.22
N HIS A 365 27.42 -15.25 -5.73
CA HIS A 365 27.71 -15.35 -7.15
C HIS A 365 27.78 -16.83 -7.51
N LEU A 366 26.98 -17.24 -8.51
CA LEU A 366 26.84 -18.63 -8.92
C LEU A 366 27.81 -18.98 -10.05
N SER A 367 28.07 -20.28 -10.24
CA SER A 367 28.84 -20.76 -11.41
C SER A 367 28.16 -20.30 -12.69
N SER A 368 28.95 -19.93 -13.70
CA SER A 368 28.45 -19.51 -15.02
C SER A 368 27.67 -20.60 -15.77
N PHE A 369 27.80 -21.86 -15.33
CA PHE A 369 27.00 -22.96 -15.87
C PHE A 369 25.59 -23.07 -15.26
N TYR A 370 25.30 -22.25 -14.25
CA TYR A 370 23.99 -22.18 -13.62
C TYR A 370 23.40 -20.79 -13.78
N LYS A 371 22.32 -20.68 -14.55
CA LYS A 371 21.67 -19.40 -14.85
C LYS A 371 21.07 -18.82 -13.57
N VAL A 372 21.65 -17.71 -13.10
CA VAL A 372 21.24 -17.02 -11.87
C VAL A 372 19.76 -16.61 -11.88
N LEU A 373 19.22 -16.32 -13.06
CA LEU A 373 17.81 -15.97 -13.23
C LEU A 373 16.87 -17.15 -12.91
N PHE A 374 17.25 -18.38 -13.28
CA PHE A 374 16.53 -19.58 -12.87
C PHE A 374 16.59 -19.78 -11.35
N ALA A 375 17.75 -19.53 -10.72
CA ALA A 375 17.88 -19.51 -9.26
C ALA A 375 16.87 -18.54 -8.62
N ALA A 376 16.76 -17.33 -9.17
CA ALA A 376 15.82 -16.33 -8.69
C ALA A 376 14.36 -16.73 -8.92
N TYR A 377 13.99 -17.38 -10.04
CA TYR A 377 12.64 -17.92 -10.21
C TYR A 377 12.32 -19.00 -9.18
N TYR A 378 13.28 -19.90 -8.94
CA TYR A 378 13.12 -20.95 -7.95
C TYR A 378 12.87 -20.38 -6.55
N LEU A 379 13.72 -19.46 -6.09
CA LEU A 379 13.58 -18.84 -4.76
C LEU A 379 12.32 -17.97 -4.64
N ARG A 380 11.78 -17.45 -5.75
CA ARG A 380 10.51 -16.72 -5.79
C ARG A 380 9.27 -17.62 -5.86
N SER A 381 9.43 -18.89 -6.23
CA SER A 381 8.35 -19.88 -6.18
C SER A 381 7.95 -20.19 -4.73
N VAL A 382 6.71 -20.60 -4.50
CA VAL A 382 6.24 -21.02 -3.17
C VAL A 382 7.16 -22.09 -2.56
N ILE A 383 7.57 -23.05 -3.38
CA ILE A 383 8.35 -24.21 -2.95
C ILE A 383 9.78 -23.78 -2.59
N GLY A 384 10.47 -23.07 -3.48
CA GLY A 384 11.84 -22.62 -3.23
C GLY A 384 11.93 -21.62 -2.09
N LYS A 385 10.96 -20.71 -1.96
CA LYS A 385 10.87 -19.80 -0.81
C LYS A 385 10.72 -20.56 0.50
N SER A 386 9.82 -21.55 0.54
CA SER A 386 9.60 -22.38 1.73
C SER A 386 10.88 -23.12 2.16
N ARG A 387 11.67 -23.61 1.19
CA ARG A 387 12.96 -24.27 1.45
C ARG A 387 13.99 -23.30 2.00
N LEU A 388 14.13 -22.13 1.39
CA LEU A 388 15.07 -21.09 1.82
C LEU A 388 14.85 -20.65 3.27
N ILE A 389 13.58 -20.54 3.70
CA ILE A 389 13.23 -20.04 5.04
C ILE A 389 12.91 -21.15 6.04
N SER A 390 13.13 -22.42 5.69
CA SER A 390 12.79 -23.59 6.53
C SER A 390 13.44 -23.53 7.92
N ASN A 391 14.70 -23.08 7.99
CA ASN A 391 15.46 -22.92 9.22
C ASN A 391 15.54 -21.47 9.72
N ALA A 392 14.65 -20.59 9.23
CA ALA A 392 14.64 -19.19 9.64
C ALA A 392 14.36 -19.05 11.14
N LYS A 393 15.02 -18.07 11.76
CA LYS A 393 14.76 -17.67 13.15
C LYS A 393 13.67 -16.61 13.20
N TRP A 394 12.62 -16.85 13.98
CA TRP A 394 11.43 -16.01 14.04
C TRP A 394 11.35 -15.21 15.35
N ALA A 395 11.06 -13.92 15.24
CA ALA A 395 10.74 -13.00 16.33
C ALA A 395 9.46 -12.20 15.98
N VAL A 396 8.88 -11.49 16.96
CA VAL A 396 7.54 -10.86 16.84
C VAL A 396 7.35 -10.03 15.57
N ASN A 397 8.35 -9.24 15.17
CA ASN A 397 8.30 -8.37 13.99
C ASN A 397 9.47 -8.57 13.02
N GLN A 398 10.26 -9.64 13.19
CA GLN A 398 11.49 -9.85 12.43
C GLN A 398 11.75 -11.34 12.26
N ALA A 399 12.25 -11.72 11.09
CA ALA A 399 12.72 -13.06 10.80
C ALA A 399 14.10 -12.97 10.14
N SER A 400 14.92 -14.00 10.32
CA SER A 400 16.27 -14.03 9.77
C SER A 400 16.71 -15.38 9.25
N ILE A 401 17.51 -15.35 8.19
CA ILE A 401 18.29 -16.49 7.67
C ILE A 401 19.79 -16.13 7.70
N ASN A 402 20.63 -17.16 7.84
CA ASN A 402 22.08 -17.06 7.89
C ASN A 402 22.73 -17.68 6.63
N GLN A 403 24.05 -17.57 6.50
CA GLN A 403 24.78 -18.03 5.30
C GLN A 403 24.67 -19.55 5.11
N THR A 404 24.63 -20.32 6.20
CA THR A 404 24.42 -21.78 6.18
C THR A 404 23.01 -22.11 5.70
N ASP A 405 21.99 -21.37 6.14
CA ASP A 405 20.61 -21.58 5.67
C ASP A 405 20.51 -21.39 4.15
N VAL A 406 21.16 -20.34 3.63
CA VAL A 406 21.23 -20.09 2.18
C VAL A 406 22.01 -21.19 1.47
N GLY A 407 23.19 -21.57 1.98
CA GLY A 407 24.03 -22.61 1.38
C GLY A 407 23.34 -23.99 1.33
N ASN A 408 22.62 -24.35 2.38
CA ASN A 408 21.92 -25.63 2.49
C ASN A 408 20.58 -25.68 1.73
N THR A 409 20.13 -24.56 1.16
CA THR A 409 18.89 -24.54 0.39
C THR A 409 18.99 -25.48 -0.80
N THR A 410 18.08 -26.46 -0.88
CA THR A 410 18.03 -27.42 -1.98
C THR A 410 17.35 -26.83 -3.20
N ILE A 411 17.93 -27.06 -4.38
CA ILE A 411 17.52 -26.47 -5.66
C ILE A 411 17.79 -27.48 -6.80
N PRO A 412 16.95 -27.56 -7.85
CA PRO A 412 17.24 -28.46 -8.95
C PRO A 412 18.33 -27.88 -9.86
N LEU A 413 19.27 -28.73 -10.27
CA LEU A 413 20.18 -28.49 -11.37
C LEU A 413 19.64 -29.15 -12.62
N LEU A 414 19.58 -28.38 -13.70
CA LEU A 414 19.05 -28.76 -15.00
C LEU A 414 20.19 -28.79 -16.03
N PRO A 415 20.06 -29.56 -17.13
CA PRO A 415 20.88 -29.36 -18.33
C PRO A 415 20.94 -27.87 -18.70
N ILE A 416 22.11 -27.39 -19.14
CA ILE A 416 22.34 -25.95 -19.32
C ILE A 416 21.43 -25.35 -20.41
N GLU A 417 21.16 -26.11 -21.45
CA GLU A 417 20.23 -25.75 -22.53
C GLU A 417 18.79 -25.65 -22.00
N GLU A 418 18.39 -26.57 -21.11
CA GLU A 418 17.07 -26.53 -20.52
C GLU A 418 16.88 -25.37 -19.54
N GLN A 419 17.92 -25.00 -18.78
CA GLN A 419 17.87 -23.80 -17.93
C GLN A 419 17.51 -22.56 -18.75
N GLN A 420 18.14 -22.42 -19.93
CA GLN A 420 17.87 -21.33 -20.86
C GLN A 420 16.44 -21.40 -21.40
N LYS A 421 15.99 -22.60 -21.82
CA LYS A 421 14.62 -22.79 -22.33
C LYS A 421 13.54 -22.47 -21.29
N VAL A 422 13.74 -22.89 -20.02
CA VAL A 422 12.81 -22.56 -18.93
C VAL A 422 12.72 -21.05 -18.73
N ILE A 423 13.86 -20.34 -18.76
CA ILE A 423 13.89 -18.88 -18.64
C ILE A 423 13.10 -18.22 -19.76
N GLU A 424 13.28 -18.66 -21.00
CA GLU A 424 12.55 -18.13 -22.17
C GLU A 424 11.02 -18.29 -22.02
N GLU A 425 10.55 -19.46 -21.59
CA GLU A 425 9.11 -19.72 -21.41
C GLU A 425 8.52 -18.91 -20.24
N VAL A 426 9.27 -18.76 -19.14
CA VAL A 426 8.84 -17.94 -18.00
C VAL A 426 8.76 -16.46 -18.38
N GLU A 427 9.78 -15.93 -19.05
CA GLU A 427 9.81 -14.53 -19.49
C GLU A 427 8.73 -14.24 -20.54
N LEU A 428 8.46 -15.17 -21.46
CA LEU A 428 7.33 -15.06 -22.39
C LEU A 428 6.01 -14.93 -21.63
N CYS A 429 5.75 -15.83 -20.67
CA CYS A 429 4.56 -15.77 -19.83
C CYS A 429 4.48 -14.46 -19.03
N PHE A 430 5.59 -14.02 -18.44
CA PHE A 430 5.64 -12.82 -17.60
C PHE A 430 5.42 -11.54 -18.40
N SER A 431 5.95 -11.45 -19.61
CA SER A 431 5.74 -10.30 -20.51
C SER A 431 4.25 -10.07 -20.79
N VAL A 432 3.49 -11.15 -21.03
CA VAL A 432 2.04 -11.10 -21.23
C VAL A 432 1.33 -10.63 -19.95
N LEU A 433 1.75 -11.12 -18.79
CA LEU A 433 1.15 -10.73 -17.50
C LEU A 433 1.39 -9.25 -17.17
N GLU A 434 2.56 -8.74 -17.51
CA GLU A 434 2.91 -7.33 -17.30
C GLU A 434 2.07 -6.40 -18.17
N GLU A 435 1.82 -6.74 -19.44
CA GLU A 435 0.97 -5.93 -20.31
C GLU A 435 -0.50 -5.92 -19.85
N ILE A 436 -1.01 -7.07 -19.36
CA ILE A 436 -2.35 -7.14 -18.77
C ILE A 436 -2.40 -6.31 -17.49
N GLU A 437 -1.40 -6.41 -16.61
CA GLU A 437 -1.34 -5.64 -15.37
C GLU A 437 -1.29 -4.13 -15.63
N LYS A 438 -0.51 -3.70 -16.62
CA LYS A 438 -0.47 -2.31 -17.10
C LYS A 438 -1.83 -1.84 -17.59
N THR A 439 -2.51 -2.63 -18.41
CA THR A 439 -3.86 -2.33 -18.91
C THR A 439 -4.86 -2.19 -17.77
N ILE A 440 -4.82 -3.07 -16.78
CA ILE A 440 -5.66 -3.00 -15.58
C ILE A 440 -5.41 -1.68 -14.82
N ASN A 441 -4.16 -1.36 -14.55
CA ASN A 441 -3.79 -0.16 -13.79
C ASN A 441 -4.23 1.12 -14.52
N VAL A 442 -4.11 1.17 -15.85
CA VAL A 442 -4.61 2.30 -16.66
C VAL A 442 -6.14 2.42 -16.54
N ASN A 443 -6.87 1.31 -16.63
CA ASN A 443 -8.33 1.34 -16.56
C ASN A 443 -8.86 1.68 -15.16
N LEU A 444 -8.17 1.28 -14.09
CA LEU A 444 -8.50 1.72 -12.73
C LEU A 444 -8.39 3.24 -12.58
N LYS A 445 -7.28 3.84 -13.07
CA LYS A 445 -7.12 5.30 -13.08
C LYS A 445 -8.18 6.01 -13.94
N ARG A 446 -8.53 5.42 -15.10
CA ARG A 446 -9.60 5.94 -15.96
C ARG A 446 -10.96 5.91 -15.24
N ALA A 447 -11.25 4.85 -14.48
CA ALA A 447 -12.48 4.74 -13.71
C ALA A 447 -12.59 5.86 -12.66
N GLU A 448 -11.52 6.14 -11.92
CA GLU A 448 -11.47 7.25 -10.96
C GLU A 448 -11.75 8.61 -11.62
N LYS A 449 -11.12 8.87 -12.77
CA LYS A 449 -11.35 10.09 -13.54
C LYS A 449 -12.78 10.17 -14.11
N LEU A 450 -13.35 9.04 -14.52
CA LEU A 450 -14.73 8.98 -15.01
C LEU A 450 -15.72 9.32 -13.89
N ARG A 451 -15.49 8.82 -12.66
CA ARG A 451 -16.29 9.17 -11.49
C ARG A 451 -16.37 10.69 -11.27
N GLN A 452 -15.22 11.36 -11.28
CA GLN A 452 -15.16 12.83 -11.17
C GLN A 452 -15.84 13.54 -12.34
N THR A 453 -15.72 12.99 -13.56
CA THR A 453 -16.34 13.54 -14.76
C THR A 453 -17.86 13.45 -14.69
N ILE A 454 -18.42 12.31 -14.25
CA ILE A 454 -19.87 12.11 -14.06
C ILE A 454 -20.43 13.19 -13.13
N LEU A 455 -19.81 13.38 -11.96
CA LEU A 455 -20.23 14.41 -10.99
C LEU A 455 -20.13 15.82 -11.57
N LYS A 456 -19.03 16.12 -12.28
CA LYS A 456 -18.87 17.42 -12.94
C LYS A 456 -19.95 17.70 -13.99
N GLN A 457 -20.39 16.69 -14.75
CA GLN A 457 -21.51 16.86 -15.69
C GLN A 457 -22.86 16.96 -14.97
N ALA A 458 -23.05 16.21 -13.88
CA ALA A 458 -24.25 16.26 -13.05
C ALA A 458 -24.51 17.69 -12.56
N PHE A 459 -23.53 18.30 -11.90
CA PHE A 459 -23.69 19.61 -11.27
C PHE A 459 -23.49 20.79 -12.23
N LYS A 460 -23.37 20.51 -13.54
CA LYS A 460 -23.49 21.49 -14.62
C LYS A 460 -24.81 21.38 -15.40
N GLY A 461 -25.71 20.49 -14.97
CA GLY A 461 -26.99 20.21 -15.65
C GLY A 461 -26.82 19.57 -17.03
N LYS A 462 -25.76 18.76 -17.19
CA LYS A 462 -25.43 18.08 -18.46
C LYS A 462 -25.55 16.56 -18.38
N LEU A 463 -25.83 16.00 -17.19
CA LEU A 463 -25.93 14.55 -17.02
C LEU A 463 -27.30 14.00 -17.44
N VAL A 464 -28.37 14.78 -17.25
CA VAL A 464 -29.74 14.41 -17.59
C VAL A 464 -30.41 15.52 -18.40
N PRO A 465 -31.42 15.21 -19.24
CA PRO A 465 -32.19 16.24 -19.94
C PRO A 465 -33.00 17.13 -18.99
N GLN A 466 -33.03 18.43 -19.24
CA GLN A 466 -33.91 19.38 -18.54
C GLN A 466 -35.38 19.14 -18.93
N ASP A 467 -36.31 19.32 -17.98
CA ASP A 467 -37.76 19.27 -18.26
C ASP A 467 -38.35 20.68 -18.09
N PRO A 468 -38.89 21.31 -19.16
CA PRO A 468 -39.53 22.62 -19.08
C PRO A 468 -40.74 22.70 -18.14
N ASN A 469 -41.34 21.56 -17.77
CA ASN A 469 -42.48 21.49 -16.87
C ASN A 469 -42.07 21.39 -15.39
N ASP A 470 -40.79 21.19 -15.09
CA ASP A 470 -40.31 21.19 -13.73
C ASP A 470 -40.51 22.57 -13.10
N GLU A 471 -41.00 22.59 -11.86
CA GLU A 471 -41.10 23.82 -11.09
C GLU A 471 -39.68 24.40 -10.86
N PRO A 472 -39.42 25.66 -11.25
CA PRO A 472 -38.12 26.28 -11.02
C PRO A 472 -37.70 26.23 -9.55
N ALA A 473 -36.42 25.93 -9.30
CA ALA A 473 -35.87 25.78 -7.95
C ALA A 473 -36.10 27.02 -7.08
N GLU A 474 -36.02 28.20 -7.69
CA GLU A 474 -36.29 29.50 -7.05
C GLU A 474 -37.67 29.55 -6.37
N LYS A 475 -38.73 29.08 -7.04
CA LYS A 475 -40.10 29.09 -6.49
C LYS A 475 -40.25 28.18 -5.27
N LEU A 476 -39.63 26.99 -5.31
CA LEU A 476 -39.65 26.08 -4.17
C LEU A 476 -38.85 26.65 -2.99
N LEU A 477 -37.69 27.26 -3.27
CA LEU A 477 -36.85 27.90 -2.27
C LEU A 477 -37.57 29.08 -1.59
N GLU A 478 -38.26 29.93 -2.34
CA GLU A 478 -39.06 31.03 -1.81
C GLU A 478 -40.16 30.55 -0.86
N ARG A 479 -40.90 29.50 -1.23
CA ARG A 479 -41.94 28.92 -0.36
C ARG A 479 -41.36 28.39 0.95
N ILE A 480 -40.22 27.69 0.90
CA ILE A 480 -39.55 27.17 2.10
C ILE A 480 -39.02 28.30 2.98
N LYS A 481 -38.46 29.38 2.38
CA LYS A 481 -38.05 30.58 3.12
C LYS A 481 -39.23 31.24 3.84
N ALA A 482 -40.37 31.39 3.15
CA ALA A 482 -41.59 31.96 3.72
C ALA A 482 -42.15 31.09 4.87
N GLU A 483 -42.17 29.77 4.69
CA GLU A 483 -42.62 28.84 5.74
C GLU A 483 -41.68 28.87 6.96
N LYS A 484 -40.36 28.92 6.74
CA LYS A 484 -39.38 29.04 7.82
C LYS A 484 -39.56 30.34 8.61
N ALA A 485 -39.70 31.48 7.90
CA ALA A 485 -39.95 32.77 8.55
C ALA A 485 -41.25 32.75 9.37
N LYS A 486 -42.30 32.11 8.87
CA LYS A 486 -43.55 31.91 9.61
C LYS A 486 -43.36 31.05 10.88
N ARG A 487 -42.66 29.91 10.76
CA ARG A 487 -42.33 29.04 11.91
C ARG A 487 -41.46 29.74 12.96
N GLU A 488 -40.56 30.63 12.53
CA GLU A 488 -39.74 31.44 13.44
C GLU A 488 -40.56 32.55 14.12
N ALA A 489 -41.50 33.18 13.41
CA ALA A 489 -42.44 34.14 14.00
C ALA A 489 -43.42 33.48 14.99
N ASP A 490 -43.83 32.23 14.74
CA ASP A 490 -44.73 31.47 15.62
C ASP A 490 -44.03 30.92 16.88
N LYS A 491 -42.69 30.87 16.91
CA LYS A 491 -41.91 30.55 18.12
C LYS A 491 -41.95 31.75 19.07
N LYS A 492 -42.87 31.72 20.06
CA LYS A 492 -42.90 32.69 21.17
C LYS A 492 -41.50 32.88 21.79
N PRO A 493 -41.08 34.11 22.13
CA PRO A 493 -39.78 34.33 22.78
C PRO A 493 -39.73 33.54 24.09
N LYS A 494 -38.68 32.71 24.24
CA LYS A 494 -38.38 32.07 25.53
C LYS A 494 -38.18 33.17 26.57
N ARG A 495 -39.09 33.27 27.54
CA ARG A 495 -38.87 34.07 28.77
C ARG A 495 -37.53 33.63 29.35
N GLN A 496 -36.58 34.56 29.48
CA GLN A 496 -35.43 34.37 30.35
C GLN A 496 -35.97 34.12 31.76
N SER A 497 -35.94 32.86 32.21
CA SER A 497 -36.10 32.58 33.64
C SER A 497 -34.82 33.05 34.31
N THR A 498 -34.91 34.14 35.06
CA THR A 498 -33.94 34.54 36.07
C THR A 498 -33.65 33.32 36.95
N ILE A 499 -32.43 32.80 36.84
CA ILE A 499 -31.91 31.79 37.75
C ILE A 499 -31.80 32.49 39.12
N LYS A 500 -32.71 32.15 40.03
CA LYS A 500 -32.56 32.46 41.46
C LYS A 500 -31.30 31.76 41.95
N SER A 501 -30.38 32.55 42.50
CA SER A 501 -29.20 32.10 43.24
C SER A 501 -29.59 31.07 44.30
N LYS A 502 -29.02 29.86 44.21
CA LYS A 502 -28.96 28.93 45.34
C LYS A 502 -27.63 29.18 46.06
N GLU A 503 -27.73 29.46 47.35
CA GLU A 503 -26.61 29.62 48.28
C GLU A 503 -25.65 28.41 48.28
N PRO A 504 -24.36 28.63 48.60
CA PRO A 504 -23.36 27.59 48.59
C PRO A 504 -23.49 26.65 49.79
N ARG A 505 -23.58 25.34 49.53
CA ARG A 505 -23.40 24.29 50.54
C ARG A 505 -21.93 24.27 50.97
N LYS A 506 -21.68 24.58 52.25
CA LYS A 506 -20.39 24.46 52.93
C LYS A 506 -19.81 23.04 52.80
N SER A 507 -18.62 22.92 52.22
CA SER A 507 -17.80 21.71 52.27
C SER A 507 -17.17 21.58 53.67
N LYS A 508 -17.39 20.45 54.34
CA LYS A 508 -16.62 20.05 55.52
C LYS A 508 -15.26 19.53 55.05
N THR A 509 -14.21 20.25 55.37
CA THR A 509 -12.82 19.83 55.20
C THR A 509 -12.43 18.96 56.38
N THR A 510 -12.13 17.68 56.14
CA THR A 510 -11.47 16.81 57.13
C THR A 510 -9.97 16.89 56.86
N ALA A 511 -9.25 17.62 57.70
CA ALA A 511 -7.79 17.67 57.69
C ALA A 511 -7.24 16.40 58.34
N THR A 512 -6.38 15.68 57.62
CA THR A 512 -5.55 14.61 58.20
C THR A 512 -4.16 15.21 58.41
N GLN A 513 -3.78 15.41 59.68
CA GLN A 513 -2.44 15.82 60.10
C GLN A 513 -1.45 14.70 59.83
N LEU A 514 -0.35 15.03 59.18
CA LEU A 514 0.90 14.26 59.18
C LEU A 514 1.88 15.02 60.07
N GLU A 515 2.10 14.51 61.28
CA GLU A 515 3.16 14.95 62.18
C GLU A 515 4.51 14.39 61.69
N LEU A 516 5.47 15.29 61.49
CA LEU A 516 6.89 14.98 61.43
C LEU A 516 7.53 15.46 62.74
N LYS A 517 8.03 14.50 63.51
CA LYS A 517 8.84 14.65 64.71
C LYS A 517 10.23 15.19 64.39
N LEU A 518 10.69 16.15 65.19
CA LEU A 518 12.06 16.53 65.62
C LEU A 518 11.81 17.42 66.85
N ASP A 519 12.42 17.35 68.04
CA ASP A 519 13.47 16.55 68.67
C ASP A 519 13.25 16.64 70.20
N ASP A 520 13.92 15.75 70.94
CA ASP A 520 14.06 15.60 72.41
C ASP A 520 12.92 15.01 73.25
#